data_AF-A0A2I0JY78-F1
#
_entry.id   AF-A0A2I0JY78-F1
#
_cell.length_a   1.000
_cell.length_b   1.000
_cell.length_c   1.000
_cell.angle_alpha   90.00
_cell.angle_beta   90.00
_cell.angle_gamma   90.00
#
_symmetry.space_group_name_H-M   'P 1'
#
loop_
_entity.id
_entity.type
_entity.pdbx_description
1 polymer ?
#
loop_
_entity_poly.entity_id
_entity_poly.type
_entity_poly.pdbx_seq_one_letter_code
_entity_poly.pdbx_strand_id
1 'polypeptide(L)'
;MGSYGQGLPTNIAIGSRVWVEDSTVAWIDGEVLNIKNEEAEIETSNGKTVVANLSRLCLMDVDVPEDGVDDMTTLSYLDEPGVLHNLATRFQLNKIY
;
A
#
# COMPACT_ATOMS: atom_id res chain seq x y z
N MET A 1 -23.84 -18.97 7.37
CA MET A 1 -22.43 -19.10 6.94
C MET A 1 -22.05 -17.78 6.30
N GLY A 2 -21.48 -16.87 7.09
CA GLY A 2 -21.09 -15.53 6.62
C GLY A 2 -19.71 -15.62 5.98
N SER A 3 -19.60 -15.20 4.72
CA SER A 3 -18.31 -15.03 4.06
C SER A 3 -17.66 -13.78 4.62
N TYR A 4 -16.63 -13.93 5.46
CA TYR A 4 -15.74 -12.84 5.80
C TYR A 4 -14.79 -12.64 4.62
N GLY A 5 -15.29 -11.94 3.59
CA GLY A 5 -14.41 -11.32 2.62
C GLY A 5 -13.68 -10.19 3.35
N GLN A 6 -12.38 -10.38 3.60
CA GLN A 6 -11.50 -9.27 3.92
C GLN A 6 -11.75 -8.16 2.89
N GLY A 7 -12.03 -6.96 3.38
CA GLY A 7 -12.61 -5.88 2.60
C GLY A 7 -11.80 -5.62 1.35
N LEU A 8 -12.44 -5.75 0.18
CA LEU A 8 -11.97 -5.04 -1.00
C LEU A 8 -11.73 -3.59 -0.58
N PRO A 9 -10.60 -2.96 -0.92
CA PRO A 9 -10.42 -1.54 -0.67
C PRO A 9 -11.43 -0.81 -1.55
N THR A 10 -12.62 -0.53 -1.00
CA THR A 10 -13.77 0.04 -1.70
C THR A 10 -13.56 1.49 -2.12
N ASN A 11 -12.32 1.99 -2.07
CA ASN A 11 -11.97 3.37 -2.35
C ASN A 11 -10.67 3.55 -3.16
N ILE A 12 -10.22 2.54 -3.91
CA ILE A 12 -9.15 2.75 -4.90
C ILE A 12 -9.73 3.48 -6.11
N ALA A 13 -9.20 4.67 -6.40
CA ALA A 13 -9.56 5.50 -7.53
C ALA A 13 -8.31 5.94 -8.31
N ILE A 14 -8.50 6.55 -9.46
CA ILE A 14 -7.40 7.20 -10.19
C ILE A 14 -6.80 8.30 -9.30
N GLY A 15 -5.48 8.32 -9.19
CA GLY A 15 -4.70 9.19 -8.29
C GLY A 15 -4.49 8.62 -6.88
N SER A 16 -5.09 7.47 -6.54
CA SER A 16 -4.79 6.80 -5.27
C SER A 16 -3.35 6.27 -5.25
N ARG A 17 -2.65 6.48 -4.13
CA ARG A 17 -1.40 5.78 -3.84
C ARG A 17 -1.68 4.40 -3.27
N VAL A 18 -1.01 3.40 -3.82
CA VAL A 18 -1.23 1.99 -3.51
C VAL A 18 0.09 1.25 -3.37
N TRP A 19 0.05 0.15 -2.64
CA TRP A 19 1.10 -0.86 -2.63
C TRP A 19 0.76 -1.96 -3.64
N VAL A 20 1.78 -2.36 -4.39
CA VAL A 20 1.73 -3.46 -5.35
C VAL A 20 2.76 -4.51 -4.93
N GLU A 21 2.41 -5.79 -5.00
CA GLU A 21 3.38 -6.86 -4.75
C GLU A 21 4.54 -6.80 -5.74
N ASP A 22 5.77 -6.90 -5.23
CA ASP A 22 7.00 -6.96 -6.03
C ASP A 22 7.89 -8.11 -5.55
N SER A 23 8.38 -8.92 -6.50
CA SER A 23 9.17 -10.11 -6.19
C SER A 23 10.53 -9.85 -5.52
N THR A 24 11.03 -8.60 -5.55
CA THR A 24 12.36 -8.24 -5.06
C THR A 24 12.32 -7.52 -3.71
N VAL A 25 11.30 -6.68 -3.49
CA VAL A 25 11.15 -5.85 -2.29
C VAL A 25 9.88 -6.16 -1.48
N ALA A 26 9.19 -7.24 -1.82
CA ALA A 26 7.87 -7.65 -1.32
C ALA A 26 6.73 -6.71 -1.74
N TRP A 27 6.86 -5.41 -1.48
CA TRP A 27 5.89 -4.38 -1.81
C TRP A 27 6.57 -3.14 -2.39
N ILE A 28 6.01 -2.61 -3.46
CA ILE A 28 6.45 -1.34 -4.06
C ILE A 28 5.27 -0.36 -4.12
N ASP A 29 5.56 0.91 -3.88
CA ASP A 29 4.58 1.97 -3.99
C ASP A 29 4.34 2.39 -5.45
N GLY A 30 3.12 2.86 -5.71
CA GLY A 30 2.77 3.47 -6.98
C GLY A 30 1.48 4.26 -6.93
N GLU A 31 1.20 4.96 -8.02
CA GLU A 31 0.00 5.76 -8.21
C GLU A 31 -0.88 5.15 -9.31
N VAL A 32 -2.17 5.03 -9.04
CA VAL A 32 -3.14 4.52 -10.01
C VAL A 32 -3.38 5.56 -11.10
N LEU A 33 -2.96 5.27 -12.33
CA LEU A 33 -3.15 6.14 -13.49
C LEU A 33 -4.48 5.91 -14.20
N ASN A 34 -4.97 4.66 -14.19
CA ASN A 34 -6.18 4.27 -14.91
C ASN A 34 -6.83 3.06 -14.26
N ILE A 35 -8.15 2.92 -14.43
CA ILE A 35 -8.91 1.75 -13.99
C ILE A 35 -9.80 1.29 -15.13
N LYS A 36 -9.68 0.01 -15.50
CA LYS A 36 -10.50 -0.65 -16.52
C LYS A 36 -11.06 -1.93 -15.92
N ASN A 37 -12.38 -1.96 -15.73
CA ASN A 37 -13.08 -3.07 -15.06
C ASN A 37 -12.50 -3.30 -13.65
N GLU A 38 -11.86 -4.46 -13.44
CA GLU A 38 -11.27 -4.87 -12.16
C GLU A 38 -9.74 -4.71 -12.15
N GLU A 39 -9.15 -4.12 -13.18
CA GLU A 39 -7.72 -3.89 -13.29
C GLU A 39 -7.37 -2.41 -13.21
N ALA A 40 -6.28 -2.10 -12.53
CA ALA A 40 -5.69 -0.78 -12.48
C ALA A 40 -4.33 -0.78 -13.21
N GLU A 41 -4.07 0.30 -13.96
CA GLU A 41 -2.73 0.64 -14.46
C GLU A 41 -2.07 1.53 -13.41
N ILE A 42 -0.91 1.12 -12.89
CA ILE A 42 -0.19 1.79 -11.80
C ILE A 42 1.19 2.20 -12.29
N GLU A 43 1.58 3.46 -12.06
CA GLU A 43 2.97 3.89 -12.20
C GLU A 43 3.68 3.72 -10.86
N THR A 44 4.64 2.80 -10.82
CA THR A 44 5.41 2.50 -9.61
C THR A 44 6.56 3.48 -9.43
N SER A 45 7.03 3.65 -8.21
CA SER A 45 8.13 4.57 -7.85
C SER A 45 9.46 4.28 -8.56
N ASN A 46 9.65 3.05 -9.07
CA ASN A 46 10.80 2.68 -9.88
C ASN A 46 10.68 3.07 -11.37
N GLY A 47 9.60 3.77 -11.75
CA GLY A 47 9.34 4.26 -13.10
C GLY A 47 8.73 3.21 -14.05
N LYS A 48 8.32 2.04 -13.55
CA LYS A 48 7.62 1.03 -14.35
C LYS A 48 6.11 1.20 -14.24
N THR A 49 5.42 0.97 -15.35
CA THR A 49 3.96 0.80 -15.37
C THR A 49 3.62 -0.67 -15.20
N VAL A 50 2.75 -0.99 -14.24
CA VAL A 50 2.26 -2.35 -13.98
C VAL A 50 0.73 -2.38 -14.06
N VAL A 51 0.17 -3.55 -14.38
CA VAL A 51 -1.27 -3.77 -14.34
C VAL A 51 -1.56 -4.80 -13.27
N ALA A 52 -2.45 -4.47 -12.34
CA ALA A 52 -2.83 -5.35 -11.25
C ALA A 52 -4.35 -5.31 -11.02
N ASN A 53 -4.90 -6.43 -10.56
CA ASN A 53 -6.30 -6.49 -10.16
C ASN A 53 -6.50 -5.67 -8.87
N LEU A 54 -7.59 -4.90 -8.79
CA LEU A 54 -7.93 -4.06 -7.65
C LEU A 54 -7.95 -4.83 -6.31
N SER A 55 -8.31 -6.12 -6.32
CA SER A 55 -8.33 -6.98 -5.12
C SER A 55 -6.94 -7.32 -4.57
N ARG A 56 -5.87 -7.09 -5.34
CA ARG A 56 -4.47 -7.34 -4.96
C ARG A 56 -3.72 -6.08 -4.56
N LEU A 57 -4.39 -4.94 -4.59
CA LEU A 57 -3.81 -3.65 -4.21
C LEU A 57 -4.15 -3.35 -2.76
N CYS A 58 -3.19 -2.77 -2.05
CA CYS A 58 -3.40 -2.21 -0.71
C CYS A 58 -3.32 -0.68 -0.81
N LEU A 59 -4.19 0.04 -0.10
CA LEU A 59 -4.12 1.49 -0.08
C LEU A 59 -2.93 1.95 0.76
N MET A 60 -2.24 2.99 0.29
CA MET A 60 -1.20 3.63 1.07
C MET A 60 -1.81 4.64 2.04
N ASP A 61 -1.38 4.58 3.29
CA ASP A 61 -1.69 5.63 4.26
C ASP A 61 -0.76 6.84 4.02
N VAL A 62 -1.30 7.86 3.36
CA VAL A 62 -0.57 9.09 3.02
C VAL A 62 -0.46 10.08 4.18
N ASP A 63 -1.18 9.83 5.28
CA ASP A 63 -1.20 10.69 6.46
C ASP A 63 -0.17 10.25 7.51
N VAL A 64 0.56 9.16 7.27
CA VAL A 64 1.65 8.69 8.13
C VAL A 64 2.81 9.70 8.11
N PRO A 65 3.34 10.11 9.27
CA PRO A 65 4.53 10.95 9.33
C PRO A 65 5.73 10.34 8.59
N GLU A 66 6.58 11.19 8.00
CA GLU A 66 7.80 10.72 7.30
C GLU A 66 8.75 9.92 8.20
N ASP A 67 8.65 10.07 9.51
CA ASP A 67 9.44 9.33 10.51
C ASP A 67 8.74 8.11 11.10
N GLY A 68 7.55 7.77 10.58
CA GLY A 68 6.71 6.66 11.02
C GLY A 68 5.96 6.96 12.33
N VAL A 69 5.22 5.95 12.80
CA VAL A 69 4.44 5.98 14.05
C VAL A 69 4.97 4.98 15.06
N ASP A 70 4.93 5.33 16.36
CA ASP A 70 5.30 4.46 17.48
C ASP A 70 4.26 3.35 17.69
N ASP A 71 2.99 3.75 17.74
CA ASP A 71 1.87 2.84 17.84
C ASP A 71 1.32 2.52 16.44
N MET A 72 1.72 1.39 15.87
CA MET A 72 1.25 0.97 14.54
C MET A 72 -0.27 0.73 14.50
N THR A 73 -0.96 0.60 15.63
CA THR A 73 -2.42 0.48 15.62
C THR A 73 -3.12 1.76 15.17
N THR A 74 -2.39 2.89 15.07
CA THR A 74 -2.90 4.15 14.53
C THR A 74 -2.86 4.25 13.00
N LEU A 75 -2.29 3.25 12.31
CA LEU A 75 -2.29 3.23 10.84
C LEU A 75 -3.73 3.08 10.33
N SER A 76 -4.09 3.88 9.33
CA SER A 76 -5.40 3.81 8.66
C SER A 76 -5.61 2.45 7.99
N TYR A 77 -4.52 1.88 7.48
CA TYR A 77 -4.46 0.55 6.89
C TYR A 77 -3.39 -0.26 7.63
N LEU A 78 -3.85 -1.10 8.56
CA LEU A 78 -3.00 -2.05 9.29
C LEU A 78 -2.83 -3.34 8.48
N ASP A 79 -2.24 -3.21 7.29
CA ASP A 79 -1.90 -4.31 6.41
C ASP A 79 -0.37 -4.56 6.40
N GLU A 80 0.03 -5.67 5.78
CA GLU A 80 1.43 -6.06 5.69
C GLU A 80 2.33 -4.96 5.09
N PRO A 81 2.00 -4.32 3.94
CA PRO A 81 2.86 -3.26 3.42
C PRO A 81 2.93 -2.04 4.33
N GLY A 82 1.84 -1.62 4.97
CA GLY A 82 1.85 -0.50 5.92
C GLY A 82 2.76 -0.76 7.12
N VAL A 83 2.68 -1.96 7.70
CA VAL A 83 3.54 -2.38 8.83
C VAL A 83 5.00 -2.47 8.40
N LEU A 84 5.30 -3.11 7.27
CA LEU A 84 6.67 -3.25 6.77
C LEU A 84 7.29 -1.89 6.45
N HIS A 85 6.52 -0.99 5.81
CA HIS A 85 6.97 0.36 5.51
C HIS A 85 7.29 1.15 6.78
N ASN A 86 6.39 1.14 7.78
CA ASN A 86 6.62 1.83 9.04
C ASN A 86 7.88 1.32 9.76
N LEU A 87 8.07 0.00 9.83
CA LEU A 87 9.26 -0.61 10.43
C LEU A 87 10.54 -0.23 9.68
N ALA A 88 10.51 -0.24 8.34
CA ALA A 88 11.66 0.15 7.52
C ALA A 88 12.04 1.61 7.72
N THR A 89 11.06 2.53 7.70
CA THR A 89 11.26 3.96 7.94
C THR A 89 11.86 4.23 9.32
N ARG A 90 11.27 3.65 10.37
CA ARG A 90 11.78 3.76 11.73
C ARG A 90 13.19 3.22 11.88
N PHE A 91 13.47 2.05 11.28
CA PHE A 91 14.80 1.44 11.33
C PHE A 91 15.87 2.34 10.68
N GLN A 92 15.57 2.93 9.52
CA GLN A 92 16.47 3.86 8.83
C GLN A 92 16.78 5.11 9.67
N LEU A 93 15.85 5.52 10.53
CA LEU A 93 16.00 6.66 11.43
C LEU A 93 16.52 6.27 12.83
N ASN A 94 16.97 5.02 13.02
CA ASN A 94 17.38 4.45 14.30
C ASN A 94 16.31 4.52 15.41
N LYS A 95 15.03 4.56 15.04
CA LYS A 95 13.86 4.56 15.95
C LYS A 95 13.29 3.15 16.16
N ILE A 96 14.13 2.25 16.67
CA ILE A 96 13.80 0.81 16.76
C ILE A 96 12.81 0.45 17.89
N TYR A 97 12.38 1.43 18.69
CA TYR A 97 11.36 1.30 19.76
C TYR A 97 10.47 2.52 19.75
#